data_AF-A0A3P2A1R1-F1
#
_entry.id   AF-A0A3P2A1R1-F1
#
_cell.length_a   1.000
_cell.length_b   1.000
_cell.length_c   1.000
_cell.angle_alpha   90.00
_cell.angle_beta   90.00
_cell.angle_gamma   90.00
#
_symmetry.space_group_name_H-M   'P 1'
#
loop_
_entity.id
_entity.type
_entity.pdbx_description
1 polymer ?
#
loop_
_entity_poly.entity_id
_entity_poly.type
_entity_poly.pdbx_seq_one_letter_code
_entity_poly.pdbx_strand_id
1 'polypeptide(L)'
;MINRTRHIGCILFVLSLLPMLSGCNNKDDVIEVFTGKTWKLSRLTNEGSSAQFYPGLWQDEKAANSSKEALKVEDNFTLIFEGSELNGELMGARISGQGIRSNFSGSWSADGKSQTVTLLPDIKGTESDALANAFIKGLKTVYQYEGNANSLTLFFKDGNTIRVMGFSRKR
;
A
#
# COMPACT_ATOMS: atom_id res chain seq x y z
N MET A 1 -63.56 0.31 39.69
CA MET A 1 -63.61 1.19 38.50
C MET A 1 -62.45 0.84 37.60
N ILE A 2 -62.75 0.22 36.46
CA ILE A 2 -61.80 -0.12 35.40
C ILE A 2 -61.54 1.16 34.61
N ASN A 3 -60.29 1.57 34.44
CA ASN A 3 -59.95 2.64 33.51
C ASN A 3 -59.05 2.11 32.39
N ARG A 4 -59.61 2.14 31.19
CA ARG A 4 -59.06 1.70 29.92
C ARG A 4 -58.47 2.94 29.24
N THR A 5 -57.16 3.06 29.12
CA THR A 5 -56.57 4.07 28.23
C THR A 5 -55.24 3.60 27.63
N ARG A 6 -55.34 3.20 26.35
CA ARG A 6 -54.41 3.44 25.23
C ARG A 6 -53.07 2.69 25.21
N HIS A 7 -53.06 1.67 24.33
CA HIS A 7 -51.90 1.22 23.59
C HIS A 7 -51.22 2.38 22.82
N ILE A 8 -49.93 2.18 22.53
CA ILE A 8 -49.07 2.92 21.59
C ILE A 8 -48.43 4.17 22.23
N GLY A 9 -47.23 3.99 22.79
CA GLY A 9 -46.43 5.10 23.30
C GLY A 9 -45.13 4.75 24.02
N CYS A 10 -44.80 3.47 24.19
CA CYS A 10 -43.59 3.05 24.94
C CYS A 10 -42.56 2.26 24.11
N ILE A 11 -42.59 2.34 22.77
CA ILE A 11 -41.54 1.76 21.89
C ILE A 11 -40.83 2.87 21.10
N LEU A 12 -40.61 4.04 21.70
CA LEU A 12 -39.99 5.16 20.98
C LEU A 12 -38.98 5.97 21.81
N PHE A 13 -38.42 5.40 22.89
CA PHE A 13 -37.47 6.18 23.71
C PHE A 13 -36.35 5.36 24.37
N VAL A 14 -35.86 4.30 23.73
CA VAL A 14 -34.58 3.66 24.11
C VAL A 14 -33.79 3.21 22.87
N LEU A 15 -33.72 4.08 21.85
CA LEU A 15 -32.83 3.91 20.70
C LEU A 15 -31.95 5.16 20.50
N SER A 16 -31.56 5.82 21.58
CA SER A 16 -30.87 7.12 21.54
C SER A 16 -29.55 7.17 22.30
N LEU A 17 -29.00 6.01 22.71
CA LEU A 17 -27.66 5.92 23.31
C LEU A 17 -26.89 4.72 22.76
N LEU A 18 -26.88 4.56 21.43
CA LEU A 18 -25.62 4.18 20.84
C LEU A 18 -24.78 5.45 20.94
N PRO A 19 -23.64 5.47 21.68
CA PRO A 19 -22.62 6.42 21.30
C PRO A 19 -22.42 6.16 19.82
N MET A 20 -22.78 7.17 19.01
CA MET A 20 -22.19 7.33 17.70
C MET A 20 -20.71 7.19 18.01
N LEU A 21 -20.16 5.99 17.78
CA LEU A 21 -18.79 5.85 17.36
C LEU A 21 -18.77 6.76 16.15
N SER A 22 -18.45 8.03 16.41
CA SER A 22 -17.91 8.96 15.46
C SER A 22 -16.75 8.17 14.88
N GLY A 23 -17.06 7.43 13.81
CA GLY A 23 -16.10 6.61 13.12
C GLY A 23 -14.93 7.54 12.91
N CYS A 24 -13.78 7.14 13.47
CA CYS A 24 -12.53 7.82 13.20
C CYS A 24 -12.55 8.13 11.70
N ASN A 25 -12.48 9.42 11.38
CA ASN A 25 -12.32 9.87 10.02
C ASN A 25 -10.95 9.39 9.57
N ASN A 26 -10.83 8.11 9.21
CA ASN A 26 -9.67 7.48 8.60
C ASN A 26 -9.58 7.96 7.15
N LYS A 27 -9.60 9.28 6.96
CA LYS A 27 -8.83 9.88 5.88
C LYS A 27 -7.39 9.69 6.34
N ASP A 28 -6.82 8.53 6.04
CA ASP A 28 -5.39 8.37 6.15
C ASP A 28 -4.80 9.42 5.21
N ASP A 29 -4.11 10.41 5.77
CA ASP A 29 -3.53 11.50 5.01
C ASP A 29 -2.55 10.88 4.02
N VAL A 30 -2.97 10.81 2.75
CA VAL A 30 -2.20 10.23 1.63
C VAL A 30 -0.77 10.77 1.63
N ILE A 31 -0.62 12.06 1.94
CA ILE A 31 0.67 12.73 2.07
C ILE A 31 1.50 12.14 3.22
N GLU A 32 0.92 11.95 4.41
CA GLU A 32 1.62 11.38 5.57
C GLU A 32 2.07 9.95 5.31
N VAL A 33 1.22 9.14 4.65
CA VAL A 33 1.58 7.78 4.26
C VAL A 33 2.72 7.85 3.25
N PHE A 34 2.50 8.37 2.05
CA PHE A 34 3.42 8.15 0.94
C PHE A 34 4.70 8.99 0.98
N THR A 35 4.62 10.26 1.37
CA THR A 35 5.65 11.27 1.01
C THR A 35 6.66 11.56 2.13
N GLY A 36 7.73 12.29 1.80
CA GLY A 36 8.72 12.76 2.76
C GLY A 36 9.65 11.68 3.31
N LYS A 37 9.71 10.52 2.63
CA LYS A 37 10.52 9.37 3.04
C LYS A 37 10.95 8.52 1.85
N THR A 38 12.02 7.75 2.08
CA THR A 38 12.41 6.65 1.20
C THR A 38 11.84 5.36 1.75
N TRP A 39 11.03 4.68 0.95
CA TRP A 39 10.50 3.37 1.24
C TRP A 39 11.45 2.29 0.76
N LYS A 40 11.73 1.31 1.61
CA LYS A 40 12.58 0.15 1.30
C LYS A 40 11.72 -1.11 1.31
N LEU A 41 11.80 -1.91 0.25
CA LEU A 41 11.09 -3.19 0.17
C LEU A 41 11.48 -4.08 1.35
N SER A 42 10.49 -4.64 2.03
CA SER A 42 10.66 -5.55 3.16
C SER A 42 10.06 -6.94 2.89
N ARG A 43 9.05 -7.02 2.02
CA ARG A 43 8.39 -8.28 1.61
C ARG A 43 7.75 -8.16 0.23
N LEU A 44 7.67 -9.26 -0.50
CA LEU A 44 6.95 -9.37 -1.78
C LEU A 44 6.29 -10.75 -1.85
N THR A 45 5.03 -10.84 -1.42
CA THR A 45 4.39 -12.12 -1.08
C THR A 45 2.92 -12.15 -1.55
N ASN A 46 2.24 -13.27 -1.35
CA ASN A 46 0.80 -13.38 -1.62
C ASN A 46 0.00 -12.60 -0.58
N GLU A 47 -1.14 -12.04 -0.98
CA GLU A 47 -2.10 -11.49 -0.03
C GLU A 47 -2.45 -12.51 1.07
N GLY A 48 -2.51 -12.06 2.32
CA GLY A 48 -2.79 -12.91 3.49
C GLY A 48 -1.62 -13.81 3.96
N SER A 49 -0.50 -13.87 3.24
CA SER A 49 0.66 -14.68 3.63
C SER A 49 1.52 -13.98 4.68
N SER A 50 2.00 -14.74 5.68
CA SER A 50 3.02 -14.30 6.63
C SER A 50 4.45 -14.48 6.12
N ALA A 51 4.65 -15.19 5.01
CA ALA A 51 5.97 -15.37 4.41
C ALA A 51 6.49 -14.05 3.82
N GLN A 52 7.79 -13.79 3.98
CA GLN A 52 8.43 -12.59 3.42
C GLN A 52 8.34 -12.55 1.89
N PHE A 53 8.45 -13.71 1.24
CA PHE A 53 8.40 -13.85 -0.21
C PHE A 53 7.47 -15.00 -0.61
N TYR A 54 6.80 -14.86 -1.76
CA TYR A 54 5.89 -15.91 -2.24
C TYR A 54 6.65 -17.15 -2.74
N PRO A 55 6.04 -18.36 -2.64
CA PRO A 55 6.66 -19.59 -3.14
C PRO A 55 6.81 -19.58 -4.66
N GLY A 56 7.97 -20.05 -5.15
CA GLY A 56 8.28 -20.09 -6.58
C GLY A 56 8.80 -18.77 -7.15
N LEU A 57 9.12 -17.77 -6.31
CA LEU A 57 9.80 -16.55 -6.75
C LEU A 57 11.18 -16.86 -7.37
N TRP A 58 11.90 -17.83 -6.81
CA TRP A 58 13.23 -18.25 -7.26
C TRP A 58 13.23 -19.67 -7.77
N GLN A 59 14.13 -19.95 -8.73
CA GLN A 59 14.33 -21.29 -9.28
C GLN A 59 15.16 -22.19 -8.34
N ASP A 60 16.08 -21.59 -7.59
CA ASP A 60 16.96 -22.30 -6.67
C ASP A 60 17.37 -21.40 -5.48
N GLU A 61 18.04 -22.00 -4.50
CA GLU A 61 18.51 -21.31 -3.29
C GLU A 61 19.60 -20.27 -3.58
N LYS A 62 20.44 -20.50 -4.59
CA LYS A 62 21.52 -19.56 -4.96
C LYS A 62 20.94 -18.25 -5.47
N ALA A 63 19.91 -18.31 -6.33
CA ALA A 63 19.16 -17.16 -6.79
C ALA A 63 18.47 -16.44 -5.63
N ALA A 64 17.85 -17.19 -4.71
CA ALA A 64 17.21 -16.61 -3.53
C ALA A 64 18.22 -15.85 -2.64
N ASN A 65 19.38 -16.43 -2.38
CA ASN A 65 20.43 -15.80 -1.58
C ASN A 65 20.99 -14.55 -2.28
N SER A 66 21.23 -14.61 -3.60
CA SER A 66 21.66 -13.45 -4.36
C SER A 66 20.66 -12.29 -4.27
N SER A 67 19.36 -12.56 -4.43
CA SER A 67 18.33 -11.52 -4.30
C SER A 67 18.28 -10.93 -2.89
N LYS A 68 18.42 -11.77 -1.84
CA LYS A 68 18.41 -11.32 -0.45
C LYS A 68 19.64 -10.46 -0.12
N GLU A 69 20.82 -10.78 -0.64
CA GLU A 69 22.00 -9.91 -0.50
C GLU A 69 21.80 -8.59 -1.25
N ALA A 70 21.26 -8.64 -2.48
CA ALA A 70 20.95 -7.42 -3.22
C ALA A 70 19.89 -6.55 -2.54
N LEU A 71 18.96 -7.15 -1.80
CA LEU A 71 17.97 -6.42 -0.99
C LEU A 71 18.60 -5.65 0.16
N LYS A 72 19.69 -6.17 0.75
CA LYS A 72 20.43 -5.49 1.83
C LYS A 72 21.19 -4.26 1.34
N VAL A 73 21.59 -4.22 0.07
CA VAL A 73 22.23 -3.03 -0.53
C VAL A 73 21.29 -1.85 -0.40
N GLU A 74 21.78 -0.78 0.21
CA GLU A 74 20.97 0.31 0.75
C GLU A 74 20.02 0.92 -0.29
N ASP A 75 20.54 1.23 -1.48
CA ASP A 75 19.81 1.98 -2.51
C ASP A 75 18.94 1.11 -3.43
N ASN A 76 19.07 -0.22 -3.37
CA ASN A 76 18.23 -1.11 -4.17
C ASN A 76 16.79 -1.22 -3.64
N PHE A 77 15.83 -1.54 -4.49
CA PHE A 77 14.42 -1.79 -4.09
C PHE A 77 13.80 -0.64 -3.28
N THR A 78 14.01 0.58 -3.75
CA THR A 78 13.54 1.80 -3.09
C THR A 78 12.37 2.44 -3.84
N LEU A 79 11.51 3.13 -3.10
CA LEU A 79 10.49 4.03 -3.65
C LEU A 79 10.54 5.37 -2.92
N ILE A 80 10.40 6.44 -3.68
CA ILE A 80 10.26 7.80 -3.15
C ILE A 80 9.01 8.38 -3.81
N PHE A 81 8.10 8.88 -2.98
CA PHE A 81 6.92 9.60 -3.43
C PHE A 81 7.07 11.07 -3.05
N GLU A 82 6.95 11.91 -4.06
CA GLU A 82 6.87 13.36 -3.93
C GLU A 82 5.44 13.80 -4.23
N GLY A 83 4.98 14.83 -3.56
CA GLY A 83 3.66 15.42 -3.75
C GLY A 83 3.25 16.25 -2.55
N SER A 84 2.27 17.10 -2.74
CA SER A 84 1.65 17.89 -1.67
C SER A 84 0.14 17.92 -1.86
N GLU A 85 -0.59 18.27 -0.81
CA GLU A 85 -2.03 18.48 -0.89
C GLU A 85 -2.34 19.97 -0.96
N LEU A 86 -3.20 20.35 -1.90
CA LEU A 86 -3.79 21.68 -1.99
C LEU A 86 -5.30 21.54 -2.20
N ASN A 87 -6.10 22.07 -1.27
CA ASN A 87 -7.56 22.00 -1.31
C ASN A 87 -8.14 20.57 -1.45
N GLY A 88 -7.47 19.56 -0.86
CA GLY A 88 -7.88 18.17 -0.98
C GLY A 88 -7.46 17.47 -2.27
N GLU A 89 -6.65 18.13 -3.10
CA GLU A 89 -6.12 17.56 -4.35
C GLU A 89 -4.61 17.33 -4.25
N LEU A 90 -4.16 16.17 -4.74
CA LEU A 90 -2.75 15.79 -4.78
C LEU A 90 -2.03 16.49 -5.93
N MET A 91 -1.10 17.38 -5.61
CA MET A 91 -0.30 18.17 -6.53
C MET A 91 1.14 17.67 -6.61
N GLY A 92 1.76 17.84 -7.78
CA GLY A 92 3.19 17.54 -7.96
C GLY A 92 3.55 16.07 -7.73
N ALA A 93 2.61 15.16 -7.94
CA ALA A 93 2.74 13.75 -7.60
C ALA A 93 3.77 13.02 -8.49
N ARG A 94 5.00 12.87 -7.99
CA ARG A 94 6.08 12.15 -8.68
C ARG A 94 6.49 10.93 -7.88
N ILE A 95 6.77 9.84 -8.60
CA ILE A 95 7.34 8.62 -8.04
C ILE A 95 8.72 8.41 -8.65
N SER A 96 9.68 8.01 -7.84
CA SER A 96 10.99 7.56 -8.30
C SER A 96 11.48 6.38 -7.47
N GLY A 97 12.49 5.69 -7.96
CA GLY A 97 13.07 4.56 -7.25
C GLY A 97 14.07 3.76 -8.06
N GLN A 98 14.59 2.72 -7.43
CA GLN A 98 15.69 1.91 -7.93
C GLN A 98 15.39 0.42 -7.72
N GLY A 99 15.63 -0.39 -8.76
CA GLY A 99 15.72 -1.84 -8.69
C GLY A 99 17.14 -2.27 -8.28
N ILE A 100 17.73 -3.24 -8.97
CA ILE A 100 19.18 -3.55 -8.86
C ILE A 100 19.92 -2.90 -10.02
N ARG A 101 19.43 -3.08 -11.26
CA ARG A 101 20.02 -2.54 -12.49
C ARG A 101 19.11 -1.58 -13.24
N SER A 102 17.87 -1.45 -12.79
CA SER A 102 16.89 -0.52 -13.31
C SER A 102 16.65 0.64 -12.35
N ASN A 103 16.22 1.77 -12.91
CA ASN A 103 15.67 2.88 -12.16
C ASN A 103 14.36 3.33 -12.83
N PHE A 104 13.57 4.10 -12.13
CA PHE A 104 12.35 4.67 -12.69
C PHE A 104 12.04 6.03 -12.12
N SER A 105 11.32 6.80 -12.91
CA SER A 105 10.63 8.01 -12.49
C SER A 105 9.26 8.05 -13.16
N GLY A 106 8.30 8.75 -12.59
CA GLY A 106 6.95 8.80 -13.15
C GLY A 106 6.00 9.63 -12.31
N SER A 107 4.71 9.41 -12.53
CA SER A 107 3.64 10.01 -11.72
C SER A 107 2.92 8.94 -10.90
N TRP A 108 2.25 9.40 -9.84
CA TRP A 108 1.37 8.57 -9.05
C TRP A 108 0.11 9.35 -8.67
N SER A 109 -0.94 8.65 -8.24
CA SER A 109 -2.12 9.23 -7.62
C SER A 109 -2.68 8.28 -6.58
N ALA A 110 -3.41 8.80 -5.60
CA ALA A 110 -4.10 7.98 -4.60
C ALA A 110 -5.39 8.65 -4.13
N ASP A 111 -6.35 7.83 -3.69
CA ASP A 111 -7.57 8.26 -3.02
C ASP A 111 -7.64 7.61 -1.64
N GLY A 112 -7.52 8.42 -0.59
CA GLY A 112 -7.54 7.95 0.80
C GLY A 112 -8.89 7.42 1.27
N LYS A 113 -10.01 7.75 0.60
CA LYS A 113 -11.34 7.23 0.95
C LYS A 113 -11.53 5.81 0.46
N SER A 114 -11.09 5.51 -0.76
CA SER A 114 -11.17 4.17 -1.35
C SER A 114 -9.89 3.35 -1.19
N GLN A 115 -8.84 3.93 -0.61
CA GLN A 115 -7.50 3.35 -0.46
C GLN A 115 -6.89 2.88 -1.78
N THR A 116 -7.24 3.55 -2.88
CA THR A 116 -6.74 3.21 -4.21
C THR A 116 -5.46 3.99 -4.51
N VAL A 117 -4.56 3.39 -5.28
CA VAL A 117 -3.34 4.05 -5.76
C VAL A 117 -3.06 3.61 -7.19
N THR A 118 -2.61 4.55 -8.01
CA THR A 118 -2.14 4.28 -9.38
C THR A 118 -0.70 4.76 -9.51
N LEU A 119 0.16 3.91 -10.07
CA LEU A 119 1.55 4.25 -10.36
C LEU A 119 1.77 4.21 -11.87
N LEU A 120 2.45 5.20 -12.42
CA LEU A 120 2.83 5.28 -13.82
C LEU A 120 4.35 5.43 -13.96
N PRO A 121 5.14 4.40 -13.57
CA PRO A 121 6.60 4.47 -13.65
C PRO A 121 7.10 4.33 -15.09
N ASP A 122 7.95 5.25 -15.53
CA ASP A 122 8.80 5.09 -16.70
C ASP A 122 10.13 4.43 -16.27
N ILE A 123 10.26 3.15 -16.62
CA ILE A 123 11.38 2.31 -16.20
C ILE A 123 12.50 2.35 -17.23
N LYS A 124 13.72 2.60 -16.76
CA LYS A 124 14.96 2.52 -17.53
C LYS A 124 15.80 1.36 -17.03
N GLY A 125 16.39 0.61 -17.97
CA GLY A 125 17.16 -0.59 -17.69
C GLY A 125 16.30 -1.86 -17.60
N THR A 126 16.98 -2.98 -17.36
CA THR A 126 16.35 -4.30 -17.27
C THR A 126 16.93 -5.07 -16.10
N GLU A 127 16.13 -5.94 -15.51
CA GLU A 127 16.53 -6.78 -14.38
C GLU A 127 16.72 -8.22 -14.82
N SER A 128 17.74 -8.88 -14.28
CA SER A 128 17.93 -10.34 -14.42
C SER A 128 17.61 -11.08 -13.12
N ASP A 129 17.65 -10.39 -11.98
CA ASP A 129 17.29 -10.93 -10.68
C ASP A 129 15.78 -11.17 -10.57
N ALA A 130 15.37 -12.28 -9.96
CA ALA A 130 13.96 -12.67 -9.91
C ALA A 130 13.14 -11.74 -9.00
N LEU A 131 13.68 -11.32 -7.85
CA LEU A 131 13.01 -10.39 -6.95
C LEU A 131 12.92 -9.00 -7.58
N ALA A 132 13.98 -8.52 -8.23
CA ALA A 132 13.97 -7.23 -8.92
C ALA A 132 12.98 -7.21 -10.08
N ASN A 133 12.90 -8.28 -10.87
CA ASN A 133 11.89 -8.43 -11.90
C ASN A 133 10.46 -8.42 -11.33
N ALA A 134 10.22 -9.15 -10.25
CA ALA A 134 8.90 -9.19 -9.59
C ALA A 134 8.52 -7.81 -9.03
N PHE A 135 9.46 -7.11 -8.41
CA PHE A 135 9.29 -5.75 -7.90
C PHE A 135 8.88 -4.78 -9.02
N ILE A 136 9.66 -4.70 -10.10
CA ILE A 136 9.38 -3.80 -11.23
C ILE A 136 8.08 -4.14 -11.95
N LYS A 137 7.74 -5.43 -12.11
CA LYS A 137 6.46 -5.86 -12.68
C LYS A 137 5.29 -5.49 -11.78
N GLY A 138 5.41 -5.72 -10.48
CA GLY A 138 4.37 -5.43 -9.50
C GLY A 138 4.01 -3.94 -9.45
N LEU A 139 5.00 -3.05 -9.54
CA LEU A 139 4.77 -1.60 -9.56
C LEU A 139 3.84 -1.15 -10.70
N LYS A 140 3.83 -1.85 -11.83
CA LYS A 140 2.98 -1.52 -12.99
C LYS A 140 1.52 -1.89 -12.81
N THR A 141 1.20 -2.76 -11.84
CA THR A 141 -0.13 -3.35 -11.68
C THR A 141 -0.70 -3.13 -10.27
N VAL A 142 -0.14 -2.17 -9.53
CA VAL A 142 -0.66 -1.72 -8.24
C VAL A 142 -2.04 -1.06 -8.44
N TYR A 143 -2.96 -1.32 -7.50
CA TYR A 143 -4.29 -0.70 -7.51
C TYR A 143 -4.79 -0.23 -6.14
N GLN A 144 -4.22 -0.74 -5.05
CA GLN A 144 -4.64 -0.44 -3.68
C GLN A 144 -3.43 -0.36 -2.77
N TYR A 145 -3.57 0.40 -1.68
CA TYR A 145 -2.55 0.50 -0.65
C TYR A 145 -3.15 0.40 0.75
N GLU A 146 -2.30 0.04 1.71
CA GLU A 146 -2.55 0.20 3.13
C GLU A 146 -1.26 0.73 3.76
N GLY A 147 -1.34 1.54 4.81
CA GLY A 147 -0.12 2.02 5.45
C GLY A 147 -0.34 3.09 6.49
N ASN A 148 0.79 3.55 7.03
CA ASN A 148 0.89 4.65 7.98
C ASN A 148 2.26 5.34 7.79
N ALA A 149 2.63 6.23 8.70
CA ALA A 149 3.91 6.94 8.63
C ALA A 149 5.17 6.05 8.50
N ASN A 150 5.11 4.79 8.94
CA ASN A 150 6.27 3.90 9.04
C ASN A 150 6.22 2.64 8.14
N SER A 151 5.04 2.30 7.64
CA SER A 151 4.82 1.10 6.83
C SER A 151 3.89 1.38 5.65
N LEU A 152 4.19 0.79 4.51
CA LEU A 152 3.38 0.88 3.30
C LEU A 152 3.25 -0.53 2.71
N THR A 153 2.03 -0.91 2.36
CA THR A 153 1.73 -2.14 1.62
C THR A 153 1.03 -1.73 0.33
N LEU A 154 1.58 -2.18 -0.81
CA LEU A 154 0.99 -1.99 -2.13
C LEU A 154 0.45 -3.32 -2.62
N PHE A 155 -0.83 -3.35 -2.97
CA PHE A 155 -1.51 -4.51 -3.54
C PHE A 155 -1.46 -4.43 -5.06
N PHE A 156 -1.07 -5.52 -5.70
CA PHE A 156 -0.93 -5.60 -7.14
C PHE A 156 -1.42 -6.94 -7.69
N LYS A 157 -1.87 -6.91 -8.95
CA LYS A 157 -2.31 -8.12 -9.65
C LYS A 157 -1.15 -8.76 -10.39
N ASP A 158 -0.96 -10.05 -10.17
CA ASP A 158 -0.04 -10.92 -10.92
C ASP A 158 -0.84 -12.08 -11.52
N GLY A 159 -1.35 -11.87 -12.73
CA GLY A 159 -2.36 -12.73 -13.33
C GLY A 159 -3.63 -12.80 -12.46
N ASN A 160 -4.00 -14.01 -12.05
CA ASN A 160 -5.16 -14.25 -11.16
C ASN A 160 -4.81 -14.20 -9.67
N THR A 161 -3.55 -13.94 -9.32
CA THR A 161 -3.11 -13.88 -7.92
C THR A 161 -3.00 -12.43 -7.48
N ILE A 162 -3.53 -12.13 -6.29
CA ILE A 162 -3.26 -10.85 -5.62
C ILE A 162 -2.02 -11.03 -4.76
N ARG A 163 -1.06 -10.13 -4.97
CA ARG A 163 0.19 -10.09 -4.23
C ARG A 163 0.38 -8.71 -3.61
N VAL A 164 1.28 -8.66 -2.65
CA VAL A 164 1.59 -7.45 -1.90
C VAL A 164 3.08 -7.18 -1.87
N MET A 165 3.46 -5.94 -2.10
CA MET A 165 4.79 -5.42 -1.77
C MET A 165 4.68 -4.63 -0.48
N GLY A 166 5.35 -5.08 0.57
CA GLY A 166 5.46 -4.35 1.83
C GLY A 166 6.76 -3.57 1.89
N PHE A 167 6.70 -2.38 2.45
CA PHE A 167 7.80 -1.44 2.58
C PHE A 167 7.88 -0.93 4.01
N SER A 168 9.10 -0.69 4.45
CA SER A 168 9.40 0.05 5.68
C SER A 168 10.12 1.34 5.34
N ARG A 169 9.90 2.38 6.14
CA ARG A 169 10.68 3.61 6.04
C ARG A 169 12.16 3.28 6.23
N LYS A 170 12.99 3.67 5.25
CA LYS A 170 14.46 3.66 5.37
C LYS A 170 14.83 4.62 6.50
N ARG A 171 15.61 4.12 7.48
CA ARG A 171 16.08 4.90 8.61
C ARG A 171 17.25 5.78 8.21
#